data_AF-A0A2M8DAX6-F1
#
_entry.id   AF-A0A2M8DAX6-F1
#
_cell.length_a   1.000
_cell.length_b   1.000
_cell.length_c   1.000
_cell.angle_alpha   90.00
_cell.angle_beta   90.00
_cell.angle_gamma   90.00
#
_symmetry.space_group_name_H-M   'P 1'
#
loop_
_entity.id
_entity.type
_entity.pdbx_description
1 polymer ?
#
loop_
_entity_poly.entity_id
_entity_poly.type
_entity_poly.pdbx_seq_one_letter_code
_entity_poly.pdbx_strand_id
1 'polypeptide(L)'
;MEIKVIPLLHTLLFILWYISLMILAGYIFFLNRQSIPLDTNLLIGFFSFNFLVLIGFILMTTIRVFIKLQEILFTNKLALMFFILLIIVGIFSASLFLNLNNIKSLAQKQAKQGSVLSQINTIKNYYLTFFFNIIGYPTDKKMTTEKELIDEINLYRVRLDLPLLSQDDALCSFTESQVNELETTTYSKHFESIRVVNDKSIMMKKAVELAQTFDAPVSASQIVSFYWIYSHQPYQSILEDPQWDSGCVKVSRANIITIFGKKN
;
A
#
# COMPACT_ATOMS: atom_id res chain seq x y z
N MET A 1 7.19 26.43 -41.23
CA MET A 1 5.78 26.88 -41.22
C MET A 1 4.93 25.87 -40.44
N GLU A 2 5.23 25.63 -39.14
CA GLU A 2 4.63 24.47 -38.41
C GLU A 2 4.15 24.77 -36.98
N ILE A 3 4.47 25.93 -36.39
CA ILE A 3 4.17 26.21 -34.96
C ILE A 3 2.70 26.67 -34.74
N LYS A 4 1.95 27.02 -35.79
CA LYS A 4 0.56 27.52 -35.66
C LYS A 4 -0.54 26.43 -35.67
N VAL A 5 -0.20 25.18 -35.97
CA VAL A 5 -1.19 24.09 -36.07
C VAL A 5 -1.59 23.55 -34.69
N ILE A 6 -0.63 23.50 -33.75
CA ILE A 6 -0.83 22.95 -32.39
C ILE A 6 -1.87 23.74 -31.57
N PRO A 7 -1.84 25.09 -31.52
CA PRO A 7 -2.86 25.86 -30.80
C PRO A 7 -4.24 25.71 -31.42
N LEU A 8 -4.33 25.71 -32.75
CA LEU A 8 -5.58 25.61 -33.48
C LEU A 8 -6.26 24.25 -33.24
N LEU A 9 -5.49 23.16 -33.27
CA LEU A 9 -6.01 21.81 -33.02
C LEU A 9 -6.44 21.62 -31.55
N HIS A 10 -5.70 22.21 -30.60
CA HIS A 10 -6.06 22.18 -29.17
C HIS A 10 -7.38 22.91 -28.91
N THR A 11 -7.56 24.10 -29.50
CA THR A 11 -8.82 24.85 -29.44
C THR A 11 -9.95 24.09 -30.11
N LEU A 12 -9.72 23.44 -31.26
CA LEU A 12 -10.72 22.64 -31.95
C LEU A 12 -11.19 21.45 -31.11
N LEU A 13 -10.26 20.72 -30.48
CA LEU A 13 -10.58 19.59 -29.60
C LEU A 13 -11.38 20.02 -28.38
N PHE A 14 -11.04 21.18 -27.79
CA PHE A 14 -11.80 21.74 -26.68
C PHE A 14 -13.23 22.15 -27.07
N ILE A 15 -13.39 22.78 -28.24
CA ILE A 15 -14.71 23.15 -28.77
C ILE A 15 -15.55 21.89 -29.06
N LEU A 16 -14.96 20.86 -29.68
CA LEU A 16 -15.65 19.60 -29.97
C LEU A 16 -16.11 18.88 -28.69
N TRP A 17 -15.25 18.84 -27.67
CA TRP A 17 -15.59 18.28 -26.35
C TRP A 17 -16.74 19.05 -25.66
N TYR A 18 -16.69 20.39 -25.71
CA TYR A 18 -17.71 21.22 -25.11
C TYR A 18 -19.07 21.07 -25.82
N ILE A 19 -19.06 21.04 -27.15
CA ILE A 19 -20.27 20.82 -27.96
C ILE A 19 -20.86 19.43 -27.68
N SER A 20 -20.03 18.39 -27.58
CA SER A 20 -20.54 17.04 -27.26
C SER A 20 -21.21 17.00 -25.89
N LEU A 21 -20.64 17.63 -24.87
CA LEU A 21 -21.27 17.72 -23.54
C LEU A 21 -22.62 18.44 -23.57
N MET A 22 -22.73 19.53 -24.34
CA MET A 22 -23.99 20.27 -24.50
C MET A 22 -25.06 19.42 -25.21
N ILE A 23 -24.67 18.65 -26.23
CA ILE A 23 -25.56 17.73 -26.93
C ILE A 23 -26.07 16.63 -25.98
N LEU A 24 -25.19 16.04 -25.16
CA LEU A 24 -25.62 15.03 -24.18
C LEU A 24 -26.57 15.62 -23.13
N ALA A 25 -26.25 16.79 -22.57
CA ALA A 25 -27.11 17.44 -21.59
C ALA A 25 -28.50 17.75 -22.17
N GLY A 26 -28.56 18.24 -23.40
CA GLY A 26 -29.81 18.46 -24.13
C GLY A 26 -30.58 17.17 -24.41
N TYR A 27 -29.88 16.10 -24.78
CA TYR A 27 -30.48 14.79 -25.05
C TYR A 27 -31.04 14.13 -23.78
N ILE A 28 -30.29 14.15 -22.67
CA ILE A 28 -30.77 13.65 -21.36
C ILE A 28 -31.99 14.45 -20.91
N PHE A 29 -31.97 15.77 -21.05
CA PHE A 29 -33.11 16.63 -20.70
C PHE A 29 -34.35 16.31 -21.57
N PHE A 30 -34.16 16.10 -22.87
CA PHE A 30 -35.23 15.72 -23.79
C PHE A 30 -35.84 14.35 -23.46
N LEU A 31 -35.00 13.33 -23.22
CA LEU A 31 -35.47 11.99 -22.87
C LEU A 31 -36.20 11.97 -21.52
N ASN A 32 -35.69 12.70 -20.53
CA ASN A 32 -36.35 12.82 -19.22
C ASN A 32 -37.72 13.49 -19.34
N ARG A 33 -37.86 14.50 -20.20
CA ARG A 33 -39.14 15.16 -20.50
C ARG A 33 -40.15 14.24 -21.19
N GLN A 34 -39.67 13.32 -22.02
CA GLN A 34 -40.51 12.37 -22.77
C GLN A 34 -40.70 11.02 -22.06
N SER A 35 -40.12 10.84 -20.87
CA SER A 35 -40.12 9.57 -20.12
C SER A 35 -39.59 8.37 -20.92
N ILE A 36 -38.71 8.62 -21.89
CA ILE A 36 -38.11 7.59 -22.73
C ILE A 36 -36.89 7.03 -21.98
N PRO A 37 -36.77 5.69 -21.82
CA PRO A 37 -35.60 5.09 -21.18
C PRO A 37 -34.33 5.37 -21.99
N LEU A 38 -33.26 5.69 -21.28
CA LEU A 38 -31.96 6.04 -21.84
C LEU A 38 -31.31 4.79 -22.47
N ASP A 39 -31.04 4.83 -23.78
CA ASP A 39 -30.32 3.76 -24.48
C ASP A 39 -28.89 3.67 -23.95
N THR A 40 -28.57 2.54 -23.33
CA THR A 40 -27.28 2.28 -22.68
C THR A 40 -26.14 2.21 -23.70
N ASN A 41 -26.40 1.77 -24.93
CA ASN A 41 -25.38 1.69 -25.99
C ASN A 41 -24.99 3.08 -26.49
N LEU A 42 -25.97 3.98 -26.60
CA LEU A 42 -25.73 5.38 -26.97
C LEU A 42 -24.93 6.11 -25.88
N LEU A 43 -25.23 5.82 -24.60
CA LEU A 43 -24.50 6.37 -23.46
C LEU A 43 -23.03 5.91 -23.45
N ILE A 44 -22.80 4.61 -23.66
CA ILE A 44 -21.45 4.03 -23.75
C ILE A 44 -20.69 4.67 -24.91
N GLY A 45 -21.29 4.77 -26.10
CA GLY A 45 -20.67 5.42 -27.26
C GLY A 45 -20.28 6.87 -27.00
N PHE A 46 -21.14 7.62 -26.29
CA PHE A 46 -20.85 9.00 -25.90
C PHE A 46 -19.67 9.10 -24.93
N PHE A 47 -19.63 8.26 -23.88
CA PHE A 47 -18.52 8.25 -22.94
C PHE A 47 -17.21 7.84 -23.60
N SER A 48 -17.23 6.85 -24.50
CA SER A 48 -16.05 6.44 -25.27
C SER A 48 -15.52 7.56 -26.17
N PHE A 49 -16.38 8.34 -26.82
CA PHE A 49 -15.97 9.49 -27.62
C PHE A 49 -15.31 10.59 -26.76
N ASN A 50 -15.94 10.97 -25.63
CA ASN A 50 -15.39 12.01 -24.75
C ASN A 50 -14.06 11.58 -24.12
N PHE A 51 -13.91 10.29 -23.83
CA PHE A 51 -12.66 9.74 -23.34
C PHE A 51 -11.52 9.85 -24.38
N LEU A 52 -11.81 9.56 -25.65
CA LEU A 52 -10.83 9.73 -26.74
C LEU A 52 -10.42 11.19 -26.93
N VAL A 53 -11.37 12.13 -26.86
CA VAL A 53 -11.08 13.57 -26.97
C VAL A 53 -10.24 14.06 -25.79
N LEU A 54 -10.51 13.57 -24.58
CA LEU A 54 -9.72 13.87 -23.38
C LEU A 54 -8.28 13.35 -23.51
N ILE A 55 -8.08 12.13 -23.99
CA ILE A 55 -6.75 11.58 -24.25
C ILE A 55 -5.99 12.45 -25.27
N GLY A 56 -6.66 12.84 -26.37
CA GLY A 56 -6.06 13.74 -27.37
C GLY A 56 -5.65 15.10 -26.79
N PHE A 57 -6.47 15.67 -25.91
CA PHE A 57 -6.18 16.93 -25.23
C PHE A 57 -4.96 16.83 -24.29
N ILE A 58 -4.90 15.75 -23.50
CA ILE A 58 -3.77 15.48 -22.61
C ILE A 58 -2.49 15.31 -23.42
N LEU A 59 -2.53 14.51 -24.49
CA LEU A 59 -1.39 14.27 -25.36
C LEU A 59 -0.85 15.57 -25.97
N MET A 60 -1.74 16.40 -26.52
CA MET A 60 -1.37 17.70 -27.11
C MET A 60 -0.79 18.67 -26.08
N THR A 61 -1.33 18.68 -24.86
CA THR A 61 -0.83 19.51 -23.76
C THR A 61 0.56 19.04 -23.33
N THR A 62 0.78 17.74 -23.20
CA THR A 62 2.08 17.14 -22.89
C THR A 62 3.12 17.46 -23.96
N ILE A 63 2.77 17.34 -25.25
CA ILE A 63 3.65 17.72 -26.36
C ILE A 63 4.02 19.20 -26.28
N ARG A 64 3.06 20.09 -26.01
CA ARG A 64 3.31 21.54 -25.90
C ARG A 64 4.22 21.88 -24.71
N VAL A 65 4.01 21.23 -23.57
CA VAL A 65 4.86 21.36 -22.39
C VAL A 65 6.26 20.83 -22.70
N PHE A 66 6.38 19.70 -23.37
CA PHE A 66 7.66 19.10 -23.75
C PHE A 66 8.45 20.00 -24.72
N ILE A 67 7.81 20.59 -25.74
CA ILE A 67 8.47 21.55 -26.66
C ILE A 67 8.99 22.77 -25.90
N LYS A 68 8.18 23.36 -25.01
CA LYS A 68 8.63 24.49 -24.17
C LYS A 68 9.74 24.08 -23.20
N LEU A 69 9.66 22.87 -22.65
CA LEU A 69 10.70 22.32 -21.78
C LEU A 69 12.01 22.17 -22.57
N GLN A 70 11.96 21.66 -23.80
CA GLN A 70 13.13 21.59 -24.69
C GLN A 70 13.74 22.97 -24.95
N GLU A 71 12.95 24.00 -25.24
CA GLU A 71 13.45 25.37 -25.41
C GLU A 71 14.19 25.89 -24.15
N ILE A 72 13.64 25.62 -22.96
CA ILE A 72 14.26 25.99 -21.68
C ILE A 72 15.54 25.17 -21.42
N LEU A 73 15.51 23.87 -21.72
CA LEU A 73 16.63 22.95 -21.54
C LEU A 73 17.80 23.28 -22.47
N PHE A 74 17.55 23.61 -23.73
CA PHE A 74 18.62 23.95 -24.69
C PHE A 74 19.26 25.32 -24.42
N THR A 75 18.53 26.25 -23.79
CA THR A 75 19.07 27.57 -23.41
C THR A 75 19.92 27.49 -22.14
N ASN A 76 19.62 26.53 -21.25
CA ASN A 76 20.27 26.40 -19.95
C ASN A 76 20.97 25.04 -19.82
N LYS A 77 22.30 25.02 -20.07
CA LYS A 77 23.15 23.81 -20.04
C LYS A 77 22.98 22.97 -18.76
N LEU A 78 22.68 23.61 -17.63
CA LEU A 78 22.49 22.95 -16.34
C LEU A 78 21.15 22.19 -16.28
N ALA A 79 20.11 22.74 -16.89
CA ALA A 79 18.82 22.09 -17.01
C ALA A 79 18.89 20.92 -18.01
N LEU A 80 19.61 21.07 -19.13
CA LEU A 80 19.88 19.98 -20.08
C LEU A 80 20.57 18.78 -19.41
N MET A 81 21.60 19.03 -18.58
CA MET A 81 22.28 17.96 -17.83
C MET A 81 21.32 17.25 -16.87
N PHE A 82 20.46 17.99 -16.17
CA PHE A 82 19.46 17.42 -15.27
C PHE A 82 18.42 16.57 -16.02
N PHE A 83 18.01 17.00 -17.21
CA PHE A 83 17.05 16.26 -18.02
C PHE A 83 17.64 14.99 -18.64
N ILE A 84 18.90 15.04 -19.09
CA ILE A 84 19.63 13.86 -19.53
C ILE A 84 19.76 12.85 -18.37
N LEU A 85 20.07 13.33 -17.15
CA LEU A 85 20.10 12.47 -15.96
C LEU A 85 18.74 11.79 -15.72
N LEU A 86 17.63 12.54 -15.82
CA LEU A 86 16.28 11.99 -15.67
C LEU A 86 15.92 10.97 -16.76
N ILE A 87 16.35 11.19 -18.01
CA ILE A 87 16.16 10.22 -19.09
C ILE A 87 16.97 8.95 -18.83
N ILE A 88 18.22 9.07 -18.39
CA ILE A 88 19.07 7.92 -18.05
C ILE A 88 18.42 7.12 -16.92
N VAL A 89 17.96 7.79 -15.86
CA VAL A 89 17.23 7.16 -14.75
C VAL A 89 15.93 6.51 -15.26
N GLY A 90 15.18 7.17 -16.14
CA GLY A 90 13.95 6.64 -16.73
C GLY A 90 14.16 5.41 -17.62
N ILE A 91 15.21 5.40 -18.45
CA ILE A 91 15.60 4.26 -19.28
C ILE A 91 16.05 3.09 -18.39
N PHE A 92 16.83 3.36 -17.35
CA PHE A 92 17.25 2.36 -16.38
C PHE A 92 16.05 1.77 -15.62
N SER A 93 15.04 2.60 -15.33
CA SER A 93 13.79 2.19 -14.69
C SER A 93 12.93 1.33 -15.62
N ALA A 94 12.82 1.71 -16.90
CA ALA A 94 12.05 0.99 -17.90
C ALA A 94 12.69 -0.36 -18.28
N SER A 95 14.02 -0.44 -18.37
CA SER A 95 14.73 -1.71 -18.58
C SER A 95 14.56 -2.67 -17.39
N LEU A 96 14.54 -2.14 -16.17
CA LEU A 96 14.17 -2.88 -14.97
C LEU A 96 12.72 -3.39 -15.02
N PHE A 97 11.78 -2.57 -15.51
CA PHE A 97 10.37 -2.92 -15.66
C PHE A 97 10.13 -4.02 -16.70
N LEU A 98 10.88 -4.01 -17.80
CA LEU A 98 10.84 -5.08 -18.81
C LEU A 98 11.44 -6.38 -18.26
N ASN A 99 12.49 -6.31 -17.43
CA ASN A 99 13.02 -7.48 -16.73
C ASN A 99 12.03 -8.05 -15.69
N LEU A 100 11.25 -7.19 -15.01
CA LEU A 100 10.18 -7.61 -14.10
C LEU A 100 9.09 -8.44 -14.80
N ASN A 101 8.74 -8.12 -16.05
CA ASN A 101 7.77 -8.92 -16.82
C ASN A 101 8.34 -10.29 -17.22
N ASN A 102 9.63 -10.37 -17.53
CA ASN A 102 10.31 -11.67 -17.76
C ASN A 102 10.36 -12.51 -16.47
N ILE A 103 10.64 -11.90 -15.32
CA ILE A 103 10.62 -12.55 -14.00
C ILE A 103 9.20 -13.02 -13.65
N LYS A 104 8.16 -12.24 -13.98
CA LYS A 104 6.75 -12.63 -13.78
C LYS A 104 6.37 -13.87 -14.58
N SER A 105 6.89 -14.00 -15.80
CA SER A 105 6.70 -15.19 -16.64
C SER A 105 7.46 -16.42 -16.12
N LEU A 106 8.63 -16.23 -15.50
CA LEU A 106 9.38 -17.29 -14.81
C LEU A 106 8.72 -17.70 -13.49
N ALA A 107 8.19 -16.75 -12.72
CA ALA A 107 7.49 -16.97 -11.46
C ALA A 107 6.17 -17.74 -11.66
N GLN A 108 5.43 -17.47 -12.74
CA GLN A 108 4.25 -18.27 -13.11
C GLN A 108 4.60 -19.72 -13.48
N LYS A 109 5.80 -19.98 -14.01
CA LYS A 109 6.29 -21.35 -14.28
C LYS A 109 6.84 -22.05 -13.03
N GLN A 110 7.28 -21.30 -12.01
CA GLN A 110 7.93 -21.84 -10.81
C GLN A 110 7.04 -21.93 -9.55
N ALA A 111 5.79 -21.47 -9.60
CA ALA A 111 4.79 -21.62 -8.53
C ALA A 111 4.40 -23.09 -8.19
N LYS A 112 5.16 -24.08 -8.67
CA LYS A 112 5.03 -25.50 -8.32
C LYS A 112 6.08 -26.03 -7.33
N GLN A 113 7.05 -25.24 -6.89
CA GLN A 113 8.04 -25.68 -5.88
C GLN A 113 8.27 -24.59 -4.82
N GLY A 114 7.90 -24.93 -3.58
CA GLY A 114 7.75 -24.02 -2.43
C GLY A 114 9.02 -23.41 -1.83
N SER A 115 10.05 -23.09 -2.62
CA SER A 115 11.27 -22.42 -2.13
C SER A 115 11.47 -20.99 -2.64
N VAL A 116 10.54 -20.44 -3.43
CA VAL A 116 10.63 -19.09 -4.03
C VAL A 116 10.00 -17.99 -3.16
N LEU A 117 9.14 -18.35 -2.19
CA LEU A 117 8.39 -17.39 -1.35
C LEU A 117 9.31 -16.54 -0.46
N SER A 118 10.41 -17.12 0.02
CA SER A 118 11.44 -16.43 0.82
C SER A 118 12.10 -15.29 0.04
N GLN A 119 12.49 -15.53 -1.21
CA GLN A 119 13.18 -14.52 -2.04
C GLN A 119 12.23 -13.44 -2.58
N ILE A 120 10.96 -13.78 -2.84
CA ILE A 120 9.93 -12.80 -3.21
C ILE A 120 9.64 -11.84 -2.05
N ASN A 121 9.59 -12.34 -0.81
CA ASN A 121 9.42 -11.49 0.37
C ASN A 121 10.62 -10.55 0.57
N THR A 122 11.86 -11.00 0.33
CA THR A 122 13.05 -10.14 0.39
C THR A 122 13.01 -8.99 -0.62
N ILE A 123 12.60 -9.26 -1.87
CA ILE A 123 12.54 -8.23 -2.92
C ILE A 123 11.37 -7.27 -2.68
N LYS A 124 10.20 -7.77 -2.28
CA LYS A 124 9.02 -6.94 -1.96
C LYS A 124 9.29 -5.99 -0.78
N ASN A 125 10.06 -6.47 0.21
CA ASN A 125 10.50 -5.69 1.36
C ASN A 125 11.45 -4.53 0.95
N TYR A 126 12.35 -4.76 -0.01
CA TYR A 126 13.27 -3.71 -0.49
C TYR A 126 12.55 -2.51 -1.13
N TYR A 127 11.49 -2.76 -1.90
CA TYR A 127 10.71 -1.68 -2.55
C TYR A 127 9.77 -0.93 -1.59
N LEU A 128 9.19 -1.61 -0.59
CA LEU A 128 8.42 -0.94 0.46
C LEU A 128 9.31 0.05 1.24
N THR A 129 10.56 -0.35 1.55
CA THR A 129 11.57 0.50 2.21
C THR A 129 11.74 1.85 1.53
N PHE A 130 11.91 1.83 0.21
CA PHE A 130 12.25 3.02 -0.57
C PHE A 130 11.07 4.00 -0.63
N PHE A 131 9.85 3.48 -0.79
CA PHE A 131 8.65 4.32 -0.80
C PHE A 131 8.38 4.97 0.55
N PHE A 132 8.56 4.24 1.65
CA PHE A 132 8.22 4.76 2.97
C PHE A 132 9.28 5.68 3.59
N ASN A 133 10.56 5.46 3.30
CA ASN A 133 11.62 6.38 3.74
C ASN A 133 11.55 7.75 3.06
N ILE A 134 10.88 7.87 1.90
CA ILE A 134 10.80 9.13 1.13
C ILE A 134 9.57 9.97 1.50
N ILE A 135 8.43 9.34 1.79
CA ILE A 135 7.14 10.06 1.94
C ILE A 135 6.83 10.38 3.41
N GLY A 136 7.46 9.68 4.36
CA GLY A 136 7.00 9.66 5.74
C GLY A 136 5.66 8.93 5.85
N TYR A 137 5.42 8.26 6.96
CA TYR A 137 4.18 7.50 7.12
C TYR A 137 3.01 8.45 7.37
N PRO A 138 1.87 8.30 6.66
CA PRO A 138 0.64 8.90 7.13
C PRO A 138 0.32 8.26 8.48
N THR A 139 0.40 9.07 9.53
CA THR A 139 -0.10 8.69 10.85
C THR A 139 -1.60 8.47 10.72
N ASP A 140 -2.06 7.35 11.26
CA ASP A 140 -3.50 7.12 11.28
C ASP A 140 -4.17 8.12 12.21
N LYS A 141 -5.44 8.45 11.94
CA LYS A 141 -6.21 9.34 12.82
C LYS A 141 -6.56 8.69 14.16
N LYS A 142 -6.49 7.36 14.23
CA LYS A 142 -6.86 6.54 15.39
C LYS A 142 -5.89 5.38 15.53
N MET A 143 -5.55 5.04 16.78
CA MET A 143 -4.75 3.86 17.07
C MET A 143 -5.55 2.59 16.72
N THR A 144 -4.85 1.57 16.24
CA THR A 144 -5.44 0.24 16.03
C THR A 144 -6.14 -0.28 17.28
N THR A 145 -7.20 -1.05 17.09
CA THR A 145 -7.85 -1.81 18.17
C THR A 145 -7.21 -3.19 18.33
N GLU A 146 -7.44 -3.83 19.49
CA GLU A 146 -7.03 -5.21 19.77
C GLU A 146 -7.54 -6.18 18.70
N LYS A 147 -8.81 -5.99 18.29
CA LYS A 147 -9.47 -6.79 17.26
C LYS A 147 -8.82 -6.62 15.88
N GLU A 148 -8.61 -5.38 15.45
CA GLU A 148 -7.97 -5.11 14.14
C GLU A 148 -6.57 -5.70 14.07
N LEU A 149 -5.81 -5.65 15.18
CA LEU A 149 -4.45 -6.17 15.21
C LEU A 149 -4.41 -7.70 15.22
N ILE A 150 -5.25 -8.39 16.01
CA ILE A 150 -5.32 -9.86 15.96
C ILE A 150 -5.83 -10.36 14.60
N ASP A 151 -6.78 -9.65 13.98
CA ASP A 151 -7.30 -9.98 12.66
C ASP A 151 -6.21 -9.85 11.59
N GLU A 152 -5.39 -8.79 11.64
CA GLU A 152 -4.27 -8.60 10.70
C GLU A 152 -3.15 -9.63 10.90
N ILE A 153 -2.84 -10.01 12.15
CA ILE A 153 -1.89 -11.10 12.44
C ILE A 153 -2.38 -12.41 11.82
N ASN A 154 -3.66 -12.74 12.04
CA ASN A 154 -4.27 -13.94 11.50
C ASN A 154 -4.34 -13.90 9.97
N LEU A 155 -4.64 -12.75 9.37
CA LEU A 155 -4.59 -12.55 7.93
C LEU A 155 -3.19 -12.79 7.37
N TYR A 156 -2.14 -12.34 8.08
CA TYR A 156 -0.75 -12.62 7.70
C TYR A 156 -0.45 -14.12 7.76
N ARG A 157 -0.87 -14.81 8.82
CA ARG A 157 -0.69 -16.26 8.99
C ARG A 157 -1.42 -17.08 7.92
N VAL A 158 -2.63 -16.67 7.51
CA VAL A 158 -3.37 -17.28 6.39
C VAL A 158 -2.58 -17.19 5.09
N ARG A 159 -1.92 -16.07 4.80
CA ARG A 159 -1.11 -15.90 3.57
C ARG A 159 0.11 -16.85 3.52
N LEU A 160 0.48 -17.44 4.66
CA LEU A 160 1.60 -18.36 4.81
C LEU A 160 1.15 -19.80 5.06
N ASP A 161 -0.15 -20.10 4.91
CA ASP A 161 -0.74 -21.41 5.21
C ASP A 161 -0.49 -21.87 6.67
N LEU A 162 -0.44 -20.93 7.62
CA LEU A 162 -0.23 -21.21 9.04
C LEU A 162 -1.56 -21.29 9.81
N PRO A 163 -1.62 -22.06 10.92
CA PRO A 163 -2.80 -22.11 11.79
C PRO A 163 -3.17 -20.74 12.35
N LEU A 164 -4.47 -20.46 12.42
CA LEU A 164 -4.99 -19.26 13.07
C LEU A 164 -4.76 -19.31 14.58
N LEU A 165 -4.53 -18.14 15.18
CA LEU A 165 -4.43 -17.99 16.62
C LEU A 165 -5.84 -17.89 17.22
N SER A 166 -6.12 -18.79 18.16
CA SER A 166 -7.30 -18.69 19.01
C SER A 166 -7.05 -17.72 20.17
N GLN A 167 -8.06 -16.93 20.54
CA GLN A 167 -7.96 -16.14 21.77
C GLN A 167 -8.17 -17.05 22.98
N ASP A 168 -7.34 -16.86 24.00
CA ASP A 168 -7.37 -17.63 25.24
C ASP A 168 -7.50 -16.68 26.44
N ASP A 169 -8.49 -16.93 27.31
CA ASP A 169 -8.86 -16.00 28.38
C ASP A 169 -7.74 -15.80 29.41
N ALA A 170 -7.00 -16.85 29.75
CA ALA A 170 -5.90 -16.76 30.71
C ALA A 170 -4.73 -15.97 30.11
N LEU A 171 -4.42 -16.22 28.83
CA LEU A 171 -3.40 -15.49 28.10
C LEU A 171 -3.79 -14.01 27.93
N CYS A 172 -5.05 -13.71 27.64
CA CYS A 172 -5.56 -12.35 27.53
C CYS A 172 -5.55 -11.59 28.86
N SER A 173 -5.93 -12.24 29.96
CA SER A 173 -5.88 -11.64 31.30
C SER A 173 -4.45 -11.29 31.70
N PHE A 174 -3.50 -12.17 31.39
CA PHE A 174 -2.08 -11.90 31.62
C PHE A 174 -1.56 -10.78 30.70
N THR A 175 -1.92 -10.79 29.42
CA THR A 175 -1.52 -9.73 28.47
C THR A 175 -2.03 -8.36 28.95
N GLU A 176 -3.22 -8.32 29.54
CA GLU A 176 -3.81 -7.09 30.10
C GLU A 176 -3.03 -6.58 31.32
N SER A 177 -2.62 -7.46 32.23
CA SER A 177 -1.80 -7.02 33.36
C SER A 177 -0.45 -6.46 32.87
N GLN A 178 0.14 -7.05 31.83
CA GLN A 178 1.41 -6.58 31.27
C GLN A 178 1.28 -5.21 30.61
N VAL A 179 0.22 -4.95 29.84
CA VAL A 179 0.07 -3.64 29.16
C VAL A 179 -0.15 -2.53 30.19
N ASN A 180 -0.89 -2.84 31.27
CA ASN A 180 -1.14 -1.91 32.37
C ASN A 180 0.15 -1.62 33.15
N GLU A 181 0.99 -2.63 33.41
CA GLU A 181 2.30 -2.43 34.04
C GLU A 181 3.16 -1.48 33.20
N LEU A 182 3.20 -1.69 31.88
CA LEU A 182 3.95 -0.87 30.94
C LEU A 182 3.51 0.61 30.96
N GLU A 183 2.22 0.88 31.18
CA GLU A 183 1.71 2.26 31.35
C GLU A 183 2.18 2.93 32.64
N THR A 184 2.36 2.16 33.71
CA THR A 184 2.76 2.69 35.03
C THR A 184 4.27 2.91 35.15
N THR A 185 5.05 2.18 34.36
CA THR A 185 6.50 2.30 34.30
C THR A 185 6.93 3.45 33.40
N THR A 186 7.91 4.25 33.85
CA THR A 186 8.50 5.39 33.11
C THR A 186 9.40 4.93 31.96
N TYR A 187 8.94 4.00 31.12
CA TYR A 187 9.67 3.68 29.91
C TYR A 187 9.69 4.92 29.00
N SER A 188 10.86 5.17 28.41
CA SER A 188 11.05 6.19 27.39
C SER A 188 9.97 6.07 26.31
N LYS A 189 9.67 7.19 25.64
CA LYS A 189 8.67 7.29 24.56
C LYS A 189 8.77 6.23 23.45
N HIS A 190 9.89 5.51 23.39
CA HIS A 190 10.10 4.33 22.57
C HIS A 190 10.53 3.13 23.44
N PHE A 191 9.76 2.04 23.41
CA PHE A 191 10.04 0.77 24.08
C PHE A 191 9.73 -0.37 23.12
N GLU A 192 10.66 -1.32 22.99
CA GLU A 192 10.52 -2.51 22.17
C GLU A 192 11.17 -3.69 22.88
N SER A 193 10.47 -4.81 23.01
CA SER A 193 11.04 -6.01 23.63
C SER A 193 10.39 -7.30 23.14
N ILE A 194 11.19 -8.36 23.21
CA ILE A 194 10.75 -9.74 23.01
C ILE A 194 11.19 -10.52 24.23
N ARG A 195 10.26 -11.26 24.86
CA ARG A 195 10.61 -12.13 25.98
C ARG A 195 9.84 -13.44 25.95
N VAL A 196 10.49 -14.48 26.46
CA VAL A 196 9.82 -15.75 26.73
C VAL A 196 9.01 -15.59 28.01
N VAL A 197 7.73 -15.96 27.95
CA VAL A 197 6.82 -15.86 29.09
C VAL A 197 6.87 -17.19 29.86
N ASN A 198 7.37 -17.12 31.09
CA ASN A 198 7.49 -18.26 32.01
C ASN A 198 6.50 -18.13 33.18
N ASP A 199 5.24 -17.82 32.88
CA ASP A 199 4.18 -17.73 33.89
C ASP A 199 3.33 -19.01 33.89
N LYS A 200 3.13 -19.60 35.08
CA LYS A 200 2.30 -20.81 35.21
C LYS A 200 0.81 -20.52 35.09
N SER A 201 0.39 -19.27 35.32
CA SER A 201 -1.02 -18.85 35.28
C SER A 201 -1.63 -18.88 33.87
N ILE A 202 -0.82 -18.68 32.82
CA ILE A 202 -1.29 -18.71 31.44
C ILE A 202 -1.49 -20.13 30.89
N MET A 203 -1.09 -21.17 31.64
CA MET A 203 -1.27 -22.59 31.27
C MET A 203 -0.76 -22.97 29.87
N MET A 204 0.25 -22.25 29.35
CA MET A 204 0.86 -22.53 28.05
C MET A 204 2.11 -23.39 28.20
N LYS A 205 2.32 -24.30 27.24
CA LYS A 205 3.55 -25.08 27.12
C LYS A 205 4.75 -24.20 26.78
N LYS A 206 4.50 -23.20 25.93
CA LYS A 206 5.47 -22.19 25.50
C LYS A 206 4.72 -20.92 25.18
N ALA A 207 5.25 -19.77 25.60
CA ALA A 207 4.69 -18.48 25.22
C ALA A 207 5.79 -17.44 24.99
N VAL A 208 5.55 -16.51 24.07
CA VAL A 208 6.44 -15.41 23.73
C VAL A 208 5.64 -14.13 23.67
N GLU A 209 6.17 -13.09 24.30
CA GLU A 209 5.62 -11.74 24.30
C GLU A 209 6.41 -10.83 23.37
N LEU A 210 5.66 -10.05 22.60
CA LEU A 210 6.11 -8.89 21.84
C LEU A 210 5.53 -7.65 22.49
N ALA A 211 6.37 -6.70 22.89
CA ALA A 211 5.92 -5.42 23.43
C ALA A 211 6.54 -4.27 22.64
N GLN A 212 5.70 -3.32 22.22
CA GLN A 212 6.12 -2.17 21.43
C GLN A 212 5.31 -0.91 21.77
N THR A 213 5.98 0.23 21.84
CA THR A 213 5.37 1.55 22.04
C THR A 213 5.58 2.42 20.81
N PHE A 214 4.50 3.09 20.37
CA PHE A 214 4.51 3.98 19.22
C PHE A 214 4.41 5.45 19.64
N ASP A 215 5.13 6.34 18.95
CA ASP A 215 5.05 7.79 19.20
C ASP A 215 3.81 8.45 18.58
N ALA A 216 3.10 7.74 17.71
CA ALA A 216 1.92 8.21 17.00
C ALA A 216 0.93 7.06 16.74
N PRO A 217 -0.35 7.36 16.45
CA PRO A 217 -1.30 6.32 16.11
C PRO A 217 -0.92 5.62 14.80
N VAL A 218 -0.99 4.29 14.83
CA VAL A 218 -0.63 3.38 13.72
C VAL A 218 -1.75 2.34 13.51
N SER A 219 -1.98 1.95 12.26
CA SER A 219 -2.91 0.87 11.92
C SER A 219 -2.30 -0.52 12.13
N ALA A 220 -3.16 -1.52 12.32
CA ALA A 220 -2.78 -2.93 12.38
C ALA A 220 -1.89 -3.36 11.21
N SER A 221 -2.24 -2.96 9.99
CA SER A 221 -1.47 -3.26 8.78
C SER A 221 -0.07 -2.67 8.82
N GLN A 222 0.10 -1.46 9.35
CA GLN A 222 1.41 -0.82 9.50
C GLN A 222 2.24 -1.57 10.55
N ILE A 223 1.65 -1.90 11.70
CA ILE A 223 2.32 -2.65 12.77
C ILE A 223 2.84 -3.98 12.25
N VAL A 224 1.95 -4.81 11.68
CA VAL A 224 2.31 -6.16 11.23
C VAL A 224 3.25 -6.10 10.02
N SER A 225 2.84 -5.42 8.93
CA SER A 225 3.58 -5.46 7.67
C SER A 225 4.89 -4.69 7.70
N PHE A 226 4.94 -3.57 8.44
CA PHE A 226 6.14 -2.74 8.48
C PHE A 226 6.95 -2.96 9.76
N TYR A 227 6.37 -2.74 10.93
CA TYR A 227 7.16 -2.76 12.16
C TYR A 227 7.63 -4.16 12.53
N TRP A 228 6.79 -5.18 12.37
CA TRP A 228 7.10 -6.53 12.82
C TRP A 228 7.73 -7.40 11.73
N ILE A 229 7.23 -7.33 10.50
CA ILE A 229 7.77 -8.16 9.41
C ILE A 229 9.01 -7.50 8.80
N TYR A 230 8.94 -6.19 8.55
CA TYR A 230 9.96 -5.52 7.77
C TYR A 230 11.11 -4.97 8.63
N SER A 231 10.83 -4.16 9.66
CA SER A 231 11.89 -3.46 10.41
C SER A 231 12.49 -4.31 11.53
N HIS A 232 11.75 -5.27 12.10
CA HIS A 232 12.21 -6.11 13.20
C HIS A 232 12.15 -7.61 12.88
N GLN A 233 13.21 -8.12 12.22
CA GLN A 233 13.36 -9.54 11.88
C GLN A 233 13.02 -10.54 13.03
N PRO A 234 13.33 -10.28 14.31
CA PRO A 234 12.95 -11.19 15.38
C PRO A 234 11.43 -11.29 15.65
N TYR A 235 10.65 -10.27 15.28
CA TYR A 235 9.19 -10.30 15.39
C TYR A 235 8.61 -11.15 14.25
N GLN A 236 9.12 -10.98 13.02
CA GLN A 236 8.72 -11.79 11.85
C GLN A 236 8.78 -13.29 12.15
N SER A 237 9.90 -13.78 12.70
CA SER A 237 10.07 -15.21 12.99
C SER A 237 9.07 -15.74 14.03
N ILE A 238 8.60 -14.88 14.94
CA ILE A 238 7.57 -15.24 15.93
C ILE A 238 6.19 -15.31 15.25
N LEU A 239 5.85 -14.37 14.37
CA LEU A 239 4.59 -14.41 13.63
C LEU A 239 4.49 -15.63 12.70
N GLU A 240 5.62 -16.05 12.13
CA GLU A 240 5.72 -17.15 11.16
C GLU A 240 5.85 -18.54 11.80
N ASP A 241 5.94 -18.62 13.13
CA ASP A 241 6.13 -19.89 13.81
C ASP A 241 4.80 -20.71 13.80
N PRO A 242 4.79 -21.91 13.20
CA PRO A 242 3.59 -22.75 13.12
C PRO A 242 3.20 -23.36 14.47
N GLN A 243 4.06 -23.31 15.48
CA GLN A 243 3.81 -23.95 16.78
C GLN A 243 2.75 -23.22 17.61
N TRP A 244 2.44 -21.95 17.28
CA TRP A 244 1.45 -21.15 18.01
C TRP A 244 0.03 -21.54 17.61
N ASP A 245 -0.79 -21.79 18.62
CA ASP A 245 -2.22 -22.10 18.48
C ASP A 245 -3.11 -21.05 19.17
N SER A 246 -2.50 -20.21 20.00
CA SER A 246 -3.18 -19.23 20.83
C SER A 246 -2.48 -17.87 20.74
N GLY A 247 -3.22 -16.80 20.84
CA GLY A 247 -2.65 -15.46 20.85
C GLY A 247 -3.60 -14.43 21.44
N CYS A 248 -3.04 -13.45 22.14
CA CYS A 248 -3.79 -12.29 22.60
C CYS A 248 -3.01 -11.00 22.37
N VAL A 249 -3.76 -9.94 22.11
CA VAL A 249 -3.27 -8.60 21.85
C VAL A 249 -3.94 -7.67 22.84
N LYS A 250 -3.17 -6.79 23.47
CA LYS A 250 -3.68 -5.67 24.24
C LYS A 250 -3.08 -4.37 23.74
N VAL A 251 -3.96 -3.38 23.54
CA VAL A 251 -3.60 -2.05 23.08
C VAL A 251 -4.08 -1.06 24.11
N SER A 252 -3.15 -0.35 24.75
CA SER A 252 -3.47 0.74 25.66
C SER A 252 -2.71 2.00 25.28
N ARG A 253 -3.46 3.05 24.93
CA ARG A 253 -2.91 4.30 24.37
C ARG A 253 -2.02 4.02 23.15
N ALA A 254 -0.69 4.06 23.35
CA ALA A 254 0.30 3.83 22.31
C ALA A 254 1.13 2.56 22.54
N ASN A 255 0.84 1.83 23.62
CA ASN A 255 1.48 0.59 24.01
C ASN A 255 0.72 -0.60 23.42
N ILE A 256 1.47 -1.53 22.84
CA ILE A 256 0.96 -2.79 22.32
C ILE A 256 1.75 -3.91 22.99
N ILE A 257 1.01 -4.86 23.58
CA ILE A 257 1.57 -6.14 23.99
C ILE A 257 0.82 -7.25 23.26
N THR A 258 1.57 -8.15 22.65
CA THR A 258 1.03 -9.33 21.97
C THR A 258 1.74 -10.56 22.48
N ILE A 259 0.99 -11.53 22.96
CA ILE A 259 1.53 -12.81 23.44
C ILE A 259 1.05 -13.92 22.52
N PHE A 260 1.99 -14.75 22.08
CA PHE A 260 1.75 -15.98 21.32
C PHE A 260 1.95 -17.17 22.25
N GLY A 261 1.01 -18.11 22.23
CA GLY A 261 0.99 -19.28 23.09
C GLY A 261 0.87 -20.57 22.29
N LYS A 262 1.47 -21.62 22.84
CA LYS A 262 1.27 -23.02 22.43
C LYS A 262 0.63 -23.79 23.58
N LYS A 263 -0.55 -24.35 23.33
CA LYS A 263 -1.25 -25.28 24.21
C LYS A 263 -0.57 -26.65 24.19
N ASN A 264 -0.84 -27.45 25.22
CA ASN A 264 -0.27 -28.79 25.39
C ASN A 264 -0.79 -29.79 24.37
#